data_AF-A0A2P7TCI8-F1
#
_entry.id   AF-A0A2P7TCI8-F1
#
_cell.length_a   1.000
_cell.length_b   1.000
_cell.length_c   1.000
_cell.angle_alpha   90.00
_cell.angle_beta   90.00
_cell.angle_gamma   90.00
#
_symmetry.space_group_name_H-M   'P 1'
#
loop_
_entity.id
_entity.type
_entity.pdbx_description
1 polymer ?
#
loop_
_entity_poly.entity_id
_entity_poly.type
_entity_poly.pdbx_seq_one_letter_code
_entity_poly.pdbx_strand_id
1 'polypeptide(L)'
;METSAALPVFNNTQNAFAYKSNQELQQSYWLFRLINNPLLVKISTTLAQWSFNWRLPVTPLVKYTIYRQFCSGETLEESQPVIDRLLQYGVKSLLD
;
A
#
# COMPACT_ATOMS: atom_id res chain seq x y z
N MET A 1 -21.90 2.94 -31.49
CA MET A 1 -20.49 3.34 -31.69
C MET A 1 -19.71 2.79 -30.51
N GLU A 2 -19.30 1.53 -30.62
CA GLU A 2 -18.47 0.86 -29.61
C GLU A 2 -17.01 1.23 -29.92
N THR A 3 -16.40 2.07 -29.08
CA THR A 3 -14.95 2.23 -29.10
C THR A 3 -14.33 0.93 -28.61
N SER A 4 -13.92 0.07 -29.54
CA SER A 4 -12.97 -1.01 -29.30
C SER A 4 -11.66 -0.39 -28.82
N ALA A 5 -11.58 -0.09 -27.52
CA ALA A 5 -10.35 0.33 -26.88
C ALA A 5 -9.39 -0.85 -26.92
N ALA A 6 -8.24 -0.68 -27.58
CA ALA A 6 -7.13 -1.61 -27.49
C ALA A 6 -6.88 -1.94 -26.00
N LEU A 7 -6.72 -3.22 -25.68
CA LEU A 7 -6.47 -3.66 -24.31
C LEU A 7 -5.27 -2.85 -23.75
N PRO A 8 -5.37 -2.31 -22.53
CA PRO A 8 -4.29 -1.55 -21.94
C PRO A 8 -3.01 -2.40 -21.93
N VAL A 9 -1.89 -1.82 -22.35
CA VAL A 9 -0.59 -2.50 -22.27
C VAL A 9 -0.14 -2.48 -20.80
N PHE A 10 -0.43 -3.56 -20.07
CA PHE A 10 -0.12 -3.69 -18.63
C PHE A 10 1.37 -3.89 -18.31
N ASN A 11 2.22 -3.98 -19.33
CA ASN A 11 3.64 -4.30 -19.16
C ASN A 11 4.50 -3.06 -18.87
N ASN A 12 3.93 -1.85 -18.94
CA ASN A 12 4.65 -0.61 -18.65
C ASN A 12 4.60 -0.27 -17.15
N THR A 13 5.49 -0.90 -16.38
CA THR A 13 5.61 -0.66 -14.94
C THR A 13 6.07 0.76 -14.61
N GLN A 14 6.86 1.40 -15.48
CA GLN A 14 7.28 2.79 -15.30
C GLN A 14 6.08 3.73 -15.25
N ASN A 15 5.10 3.55 -16.15
CA ASN A 15 3.87 4.32 -16.12
C ASN A 15 3.00 3.93 -14.92
N ALA A 16 2.89 2.63 -14.61
CA ALA A 16 2.08 2.13 -13.50
C ALA A 16 2.51 2.67 -12.13
N PHE A 17 3.81 2.97 -11.96
CA PHE A 17 4.37 3.49 -10.71
C PHE A 17 4.88 4.93 -10.82
N ALA A 18 4.46 5.68 -11.84
CA ALA A 18 4.92 7.06 -12.08
C ALA A 18 4.68 8.00 -10.88
N TYR A 19 3.67 7.72 -10.05
CA TYR A 19 3.34 8.47 -8.84
C TYR A 19 4.19 8.12 -7.61
N LYS A 20 5.13 7.16 -7.72
CA LYS A 20 6.00 6.72 -6.62
C LYS A 20 7.46 7.12 -6.86
N SER A 21 8.11 7.52 -5.78
CA SER A 21 9.56 7.73 -5.72
C SER A 21 10.33 6.41 -5.63
N ASN A 22 11.63 6.44 -5.97
CA ASN A 22 12.52 5.28 -5.83
C ASN A 22 12.56 4.72 -4.39
N GLN A 23 12.50 5.61 -3.39
CA GLN A 23 12.48 5.20 -1.99
C GLN A 23 11.18 4.46 -1.64
N GLU A 24 10.02 4.95 -2.11
CA GLU A 24 8.74 4.27 -1.91
C GLU A 24 8.73 2.89 -2.61
N LEU A 25 9.29 2.80 -3.82
CA LEU A 25 9.42 1.52 -4.54
C LEU A 25 10.31 0.52 -3.79
N GLN A 26 11.44 0.97 -3.25
CA GLN A 26 12.33 0.11 -2.48
C GLN A 26 11.66 -0.36 -1.17
N GLN A 27 10.89 0.51 -0.50
CA GLN A 27 10.12 0.15 0.68
C GLN A 27 9.06 -0.91 0.36
N SER A 28 8.27 -0.70 -0.71
CA SER A 28 7.29 -1.69 -1.17
C SER A 28 7.95 -3.03 -1.51
N TYR A 29 9.10 -3.01 -2.21
CA TYR A 29 9.85 -4.22 -2.55
C TYR A 29 10.23 -5.04 -1.31
N TRP A 30 10.80 -4.38 -0.29
CA TRP A 30 11.16 -5.05 0.96
C TRP A 30 9.95 -5.61 1.68
N LEU A 31 8.86 -4.85 1.74
CA LEU A 31 7.62 -5.28 2.38
C LEU A 31 7.04 -6.53 1.71
N PHE A 32 6.90 -6.52 0.38
CA PHE A 32 6.40 -7.69 -0.36
C PHE A 32 7.34 -8.88 -0.23
N ARG A 33 8.67 -8.65 -0.23
CA ARG A 33 9.65 -9.72 0.00
C ARG A 33 9.49 -10.36 1.39
N LEU A 34 9.20 -9.58 2.42
CA LEU A 34 8.96 -10.08 3.78
C LEU A 34 7.66 -10.89 3.87
N ILE A 35 6.58 -10.39 3.27
CA ILE A 35 5.26 -11.05 3.29
C ILE A 35 5.27 -12.33 2.44
N ASN A 36 6.11 -12.41 1.41
CA ASN A 36 6.25 -13.62 0.59
C ASN A 36 6.87 -14.82 1.34
N ASN A 37 7.34 -14.63 2.58
CA ASN A 37 7.84 -15.73 3.41
C ASN A 37 6.75 -16.21 4.40
N PRO A 38 6.17 -17.42 4.20
CA PRO A 38 5.05 -17.90 5.02
C PRO A 38 5.41 -18.13 6.48
N LEU A 39 6.68 -18.44 6.79
CA LEU A 39 7.13 -18.58 8.18
C LEU A 39 7.16 -17.23 8.90
N LEU A 40 7.66 -16.19 8.23
CA LEU A 40 7.68 -14.83 8.77
C LEU A 40 6.27 -14.30 9.00
N VAL A 41 5.34 -14.56 8.07
CA VAL A 41 3.93 -14.15 8.21
C VAL A 41 3.25 -14.83 9.39
N LYS A 42 3.50 -16.13 9.61
CA LYS A 42 2.96 -16.85 10.78
C LYS A 42 3.49 -16.26 12.09
N ILE A 43 4.81 -16.07 12.18
CA ILE A 43 5.44 -15.50 13.37
C ILE A 43 4.94 -14.08 13.65
N SER A 44 4.90 -13.22 12.62
CA SER A 44 4.46 -11.83 12.78
C SER A 44 2.99 -11.73 13.22
N THR A 45 2.14 -12.64 12.74
CA THR A 45 0.73 -12.70 13.14
C THR A 45 0.58 -13.09 14.61
N THR A 46 1.30 -14.12 15.08
CA THR A 46 1.29 -14.51 16.49
C THR A 46 1.84 -13.40 17.39
N LEU A 47 2.95 -12.78 16.99
CA LEU A 47 3.54 -11.66 17.72
C LEU A 47 2.60 -10.45 17.78
N ALA A 48 1.91 -10.14 16.68
CA ALA A 48 0.92 -9.06 16.65
C ALA A 48 -0.23 -9.33 17.64
N GLN A 49 -0.80 -10.55 17.63
CA GLN A 49 -1.84 -10.94 18.58
C GLN A 49 -1.39 -10.81 20.04
N TRP A 50 -0.18 -11.27 20.35
CA TRP A 50 0.40 -11.13 21.69
C TRP A 50 0.60 -9.66 22.07
N SER A 51 1.06 -8.84 21.12
CA SER A 51 1.26 -7.41 21.34
C SER A 51 -0.04 -6.70 21.69
N PHE A 52 -1.15 -7.04 21.02
CA PHE A 52 -2.47 -6.51 21.36
C PHE A 52 -2.97 -7.01 22.72
N ASN A 53 -2.78 -8.29 23.02
CA ASN A 53 -3.17 -8.87 24.32
C ASN A 53 -2.41 -8.23 25.49
N TRP A 54 -1.14 -7.89 25.29
CA TRP A 54 -0.29 -7.24 26.29
C TRP A 54 -0.35 -5.70 26.24
N ARG A 55 -1.22 -5.12 25.41
CA ARG A 55 -1.38 -3.66 25.23
C ARG A 55 -0.07 -2.95 24.92
N LEU A 56 0.82 -3.61 24.17
CA LEU A 56 2.06 -3.01 23.72
C LEU A 56 1.77 -1.93 22.67
N PRO A 57 2.47 -0.78 22.69
CA PRO A 57 2.26 0.32 21.74
C PRO A 57 2.87 0.00 20.37
N VAL A 58 2.39 -1.05 19.70
CA VAL A 58 2.86 -1.50 18.37
C VAL A 58 2.15 -0.79 17.21
N THR A 59 1.07 -0.06 17.48
CA THR A 59 0.28 0.68 16.48
C THR A 59 1.12 1.58 15.58
N PRO A 60 2.07 2.40 16.10
CA PRO A 60 2.89 3.25 15.24
C PRO A 60 3.77 2.44 14.28
N LEU A 61 4.33 1.31 14.75
CA LEU A 61 5.17 0.45 13.92
C LEU A 61 4.38 -0.14 12.75
N VAL A 62 3.15 -0.61 13.00
CA VAL A 62 2.25 -1.12 11.97
C VAL A 62 1.84 0.00 11.01
N LYS A 63 1.56 1.21 11.53
CA LYS A 63 1.21 2.40 10.75
C LYS A 63 2.31 2.78 9.74
N TYR A 64 3.56 2.81 10.18
CA TYR A 64 4.69 3.18 9.32
C TYR A 64 5.15 2.08 8.35
N THR A 65 4.68 0.84 8.52
CA THR A 65 5.10 -0.31 7.69
C THR A 65 4.00 -0.76 6.73
N ILE A 66 3.13 -1.66 7.17
CA ILE A 66 2.10 -2.29 6.35
C ILE A 66 1.01 -1.27 5.99
N TYR A 67 0.55 -0.47 6.96
CA TYR A 67 -0.57 0.45 6.75
C TYR A 67 -0.27 1.45 5.64
N ARG A 68 0.92 2.08 5.64
CA ARG A 68 1.33 3.04 4.60
C ARG A 68 1.36 2.45 3.18
N GLN A 69 1.50 1.13 3.03
CA GLN A 69 1.48 0.48 1.72
C GLN A 69 0.06 0.26 1.19
N PHE A 70 -0.89 -0.06 2.08
CA PHE A 70 -2.23 -0.55 1.71
C PHE A 70 -3.34 0.46 1.97
N CYS A 71 -3.14 1.41 2.87
CA CYS A 71 -4.14 2.37 3.32
C CYS A 71 -3.67 3.80 3.05
N SER A 72 -4.60 4.66 2.63
CA SER A 72 -4.33 6.06 2.28
C SER A 72 -4.30 7.00 3.49
N GLY A 73 -4.79 6.57 4.65
CA GLY A 73 -4.91 7.36 5.88
C GLY A 73 -5.87 6.67 6.87
N GLU A 74 -5.89 7.06 8.13
CA GLU A 74 -6.89 6.56 9.13
C GLU A 74 -8.19 7.36 9.10
N THR A 75 -8.15 8.55 8.52
CA THR A 75 -9.33 9.39 8.30
C THR A 75 -9.43 9.83 6.84
N LEU A 76 -10.57 10.42 6.48
CA LEU A 76 -10.78 10.98 5.15
C LEU A 76 -9.77 12.11 4.86
N GLU A 77 -9.53 12.96 5.86
CA GLU A 77 -8.59 14.09 5.77
C GLU A 77 -7.15 13.60 5.56
N GLU A 78 -6.76 12.52 6.24
CA GLU A 78 -5.44 11.89 6.02
C GLU A 78 -5.32 11.25 4.62
N SER A 79 -6.43 10.79 4.07
CA SER A 79 -6.47 10.12 2.75
C SER A 79 -6.46 11.09 1.57
N GLN A 80 -6.98 12.32 1.76
CA GLN A 80 -7.06 13.36 0.74
C GLN A 80 -5.73 13.61 -0.03
N PRO A 81 -4.56 13.79 0.61
CA PRO A 81 -3.32 14.03 -0.12
C PRO A 81 -2.90 12.87 -1.03
N VAL A 82 -3.26 11.63 -0.69
CA VAL A 82 -3.00 10.45 -1.53
C VAL A 82 -3.95 10.46 -2.73
N ILE A 83 -5.22 10.77 -2.50
CA ILE A 83 -6.24 10.89 -3.55
C ILE A 83 -5.83 11.98 -4.56
N ASP A 84 -5.43 13.16 -4.07
CA ASP A 84 -5.02 14.28 -4.91
C ASP A 84 -3.76 13.94 -5.72
N ARG A 85 -2.79 13.25 -5.10
CA ARG A 85 -1.61 12.74 -5.81
C ARG A 85 -2.02 11.79 -6.92
N LEU A 86 -2.87 10.80 -6.65
CA LEU A 86 -3.32 9.82 -7.64
C LEU A 86 -4.11 10.48 -8.79
N LEU A 87 -4.94 11.47 -8.47
CA LEU A 87 -5.73 12.21 -9.45
C LEU A 87 -4.86 12.93 -10.48
N GLN A 88 -3.70 13.46 -10.07
CA GLN A 88 -2.72 14.10 -10.99
C GLN A 88 -2.19 13.13 -12.06
N TYR A 89 -2.20 11.82 -11.80
CA TYR A 89 -1.80 10.77 -12.74
C TYR A 89 -3.02 10.11 -13.42
N GLY A 90 -4.21 10.70 -13.31
CA GLY A 90 -5.44 10.18 -13.92
C GLY A 90 -6.03 8.96 -13.20
N VAL A 91 -5.56 8.64 -12.00
CA VAL A 91 -6.07 7.53 -11.19
C VAL A 91 -7.20 8.02 -10.29
N LYS A 92 -8.39 7.44 -10.46
CA LYS A 92 -9.55 7.73 -9.62
C LYS A 92 -9.53 6.86 -8.37
N SER A 93 -9.96 7.43 -7.24
CA SER A 93 -10.04 6.72 -5.96
C SER A 93 -11.48 6.38 -5.62
N LEU A 94 -11.70 5.21 -5.03
CA LEU A 94 -12.93 4.81 -4.35
C LEU A 94 -12.62 4.71 -2.87
N LEU A 95 -13.49 5.28 -2.03
CA LEU A 95 -13.37 5.21 -0.58
C LEU A 95 -14.07 3.92 -0.10
N ASP A 96 -13.35 3.13 0.70
CA ASP A 96 -13.83 1.93 1.41
C ASP A 96 -13.92 2.24 2.91
#